data_AF-A0A6A3MKH0-F1
#
_entry.id   AF-A0A6A3MKH0-F1
#
_cell.length_a   1.000
_cell.length_b   1.000
_cell.length_c   1.000
_cell.angle_alpha   90.00
_cell.angle_beta   90.00
_cell.angle_gamma   90.00
#
_symmetry.space_group_name_H-M   'P 1'
#
loop_
_entity.id
_entity.type
_entity.pdbx_description
1 polymer ?
#
loop_
_entity_poly.entity_id
_entity_poly.type
_entity_poly.pdbx_seq_one_letter_code
_entity_poly.pdbx_strand_id
1 'polypeptide(L)'
;MTSRSWCCVVTSEYALRQLGKIVEASYCEVLWSKGRMLADDGLMDIAFENYVHTRARDGKKIKLQVRAYDRAKEIQHTYVALEFEAKSCRNDGLNAEECDAVMKQLSSSSDDYWYPSSRSLATIDCVAKLRMEGQSNAVGLIQITKSDHHKIDSKALDKYAKIFPGRSRYIALVPDKETCDEFRLSPADPPTEAPLDVAYITTWNL
;
A
#
# COMPACT_ATOMS: atom_id res chain seq x y z
N MET A 1 42.81 15.43 -9.19
CA MET A 1 41.34 15.52 -9.07
C MET A 1 40.84 14.21 -8.48
N THR A 2 40.47 14.21 -7.20
CA THR A 2 39.92 13.01 -6.54
C THR A 2 38.45 12.86 -6.93
N SER A 3 38.16 11.84 -7.74
CA SER A 3 36.80 11.39 -8.03
C SER A 3 36.12 10.98 -6.71
N ARG A 4 35.19 11.82 -6.22
CA ARG A 4 34.25 11.41 -5.17
C ARG A 4 33.23 10.49 -5.82
N SER A 5 33.46 9.17 -5.75
CA SER A 5 32.40 8.21 -6.04
C SER A 5 31.40 8.24 -4.89
N TRP A 6 30.13 8.47 -5.23
CA TRP A 6 29.04 8.22 -4.30
C TRP A 6 28.99 6.73 -4.03
N CYS A 7 29.30 6.33 -2.80
CA CYS A 7 29.13 4.94 -2.36
C CYS A 7 27.74 4.83 -1.71
N CYS A 8 26.89 3.93 -2.22
CA CYS A 8 25.61 3.64 -1.59
C CYS A 8 25.87 2.88 -0.29
N VAL A 9 25.75 3.55 0.86
CA VAL A 9 26.06 2.95 2.18
C VAL A 9 24.86 2.18 2.77
N VAL A 10 23.68 2.28 2.16
CA VAL A 10 22.51 1.54 2.63
C VAL A 10 22.21 0.37 1.69
N THR A 11 22.99 -0.70 1.83
CA THR A 11 22.85 -1.95 1.05
C THR A 11 21.77 -2.88 1.60
N SER A 12 21.05 -2.48 2.65
CA SER A 12 20.04 -3.31 3.31
C SER A 12 18.70 -2.60 3.31
N GLU A 13 17.69 -3.25 2.73
CA GLU A 13 16.28 -2.86 2.81
C GLU A 13 15.86 -2.63 4.28
N TYR A 14 16.39 -3.43 5.21
CA TYR A 14 16.17 -3.27 6.64
C TYR A 14 16.66 -1.92 7.17
N ALA A 15 17.84 -1.46 6.76
CA ALA A 15 18.39 -0.17 7.20
C ALA A 15 17.61 1.01 6.62
N LEU A 16 17.15 0.93 5.36
CA LEU A 16 16.20 1.91 4.79
C LEU A 16 14.88 1.94 5.57
N ARG A 17 14.33 0.77 5.94
CA ARG A 17 13.10 0.69 6.77
C ARG A 17 13.29 1.25 8.18
N GLN A 18 14.44 1.01 8.85
CA GLN A 18 14.72 1.60 10.17
C GLN A 18 14.90 3.12 10.10
N LEU A 19 15.57 3.63 9.06
CA LEU A 19 15.61 5.07 8.80
C LEU A 19 14.21 5.61 8.55
N GLY A 20 13.38 4.87 7.80
CA GLY A 20 11.96 5.16 7.59
C GLY A 20 11.22 5.43 8.89
N LYS A 21 11.56 4.78 10.02
CA LYS A 21 10.95 5.01 11.35
C LYS A 21 11.20 6.40 11.94
N ILE A 22 12.24 7.09 11.50
CA ILE A 22 12.69 8.39 12.02
C ILE A 22 12.38 9.51 11.01
N VAL A 23 12.18 9.13 9.76
CA VAL A 23 11.97 10.03 8.63
C VAL A 23 10.52 10.48 8.58
N GLU A 24 10.32 11.79 8.38
CA GLU A 24 9.00 12.39 8.16
C GLU A 24 8.48 12.09 6.76
N ALA A 25 7.16 12.12 6.60
CA ALA A 25 6.50 11.89 5.31
C ALA A 25 6.99 12.85 4.20
N SER A 26 7.34 14.09 4.56
CA SER A 26 7.87 15.12 3.65
C SER A 26 9.18 14.70 2.95
N TYR A 27 10.02 13.91 3.62
CA TYR A 27 11.25 13.41 3.00
C TYR A 27 10.96 12.40 1.90
N CYS A 28 9.89 11.61 2.02
CA CYS A 28 9.48 10.68 0.98
C CYS A 28 9.04 11.42 -0.28
N GLU A 29 8.37 12.56 -0.15
CA GLU A 29 8.00 13.44 -1.28
C GLU A 29 9.27 14.00 -1.98
N VAL A 30 10.31 14.35 -1.22
CA VAL A 30 11.61 14.76 -1.76
C VAL A 30 12.30 13.61 -2.50
N LEU A 31 12.30 12.40 -1.92
CA LEU A 31 12.86 11.21 -2.57
C LEU A 31 12.13 10.89 -3.88
N TRP A 32 10.81 10.95 -3.88
CA TRP A 32 10.01 10.76 -5.08
C TRP A 32 10.39 11.77 -6.16
N SER A 33 10.50 13.05 -5.80
CA SER A 33 10.88 14.11 -6.75
C SER A 33 12.26 13.87 -7.35
N LYS A 34 13.23 13.40 -6.56
CA LYS A 34 14.54 12.98 -7.07
C LYS A 34 14.46 11.75 -7.97
N GLY A 35 13.64 10.75 -7.60
CA GLY A 35 13.37 9.59 -8.43
C GLY A 35 12.83 9.98 -9.81
N ARG A 36 11.83 10.88 -9.85
CA ARG A 36 11.32 11.46 -11.10
C ARG A 36 12.42 12.12 -11.94
N MET A 37 13.25 12.96 -11.32
CA MET A 37 14.34 13.65 -12.02
C MET A 37 15.38 12.68 -12.62
N LEU A 38 15.58 11.54 -11.97
CA LEU A 38 16.55 10.53 -12.39
C LEU A 38 15.95 9.43 -13.27
N ALA A 39 14.64 9.47 -13.53
CA ALA A 39 13.88 8.35 -14.09
C ALA A 39 14.12 7.02 -13.33
N ASP A 40 14.28 7.10 -12.01
CA ASP A 40 14.48 5.95 -11.13
C ASP A 40 13.14 5.50 -10.55
N ASP A 41 12.50 4.61 -11.30
CA ASP A 41 11.24 3.98 -10.96
C ASP A 41 11.28 3.23 -9.62
N GLY A 42 12.39 2.54 -9.33
CA GLY A 42 12.54 1.79 -8.09
C GLY A 42 12.57 2.73 -6.87
N LEU A 43 13.26 3.86 -7.00
CA LEU A 43 13.29 4.89 -5.95
C LEU A 43 11.92 5.53 -5.75
N MET A 44 11.17 5.76 -6.83
CA MET A 44 9.79 6.28 -6.75
C MET A 44 8.87 5.30 -6.00
N ASP A 45 8.90 4.01 -6.35
CA ASP A 45 8.12 2.98 -5.65
C ASP A 45 8.44 2.95 -4.15
N ILE A 46 9.73 2.92 -3.80
CA ILE A 46 10.19 2.91 -2.41
C ILE A 46 9.73 4.17 -1.67
N ALA A 47 9.83 5.34 -2.31
CA ALA A 47 9.41 6.60 -1.70
C ALA A 47 7.91 6.61 -1.41
N PHE A 48 7.09 6.13 -2.34
CA PHE A 48 5.64 6.10 -2.18
C PHE A 48 5.18 5.09 -1.12
N GLU A 49 5.73 3.88 -1.13
CA GLU A 49 5.50 2.85 -0.10
C GLU A 49 5.83 3.43 1.30
N ASN A 50 7.02 4.00 1.46
CA ASN A 50 7.45 4.57 2.74
C ASN A 50 6.62 5.77 3.19
N TYR A 51 6.12 6.59 2.26
CA TYR A 51 5.22 7.68 2.61
C TYR A 51 3.95 7.17 3.28
N VAL A 52 3.29 6.17 2.69
CA VAL A 52 2.04 5.60 3.22
C VAL A 52 2.27 5.01 4.62
N HIS A 53 3.32 4.19 4.79
CA HIS A 53 3.63 3.61 6.10
C HIS A 53 4.00 4.68 7.15
N THR A 54 4.75 5.70 6.76
CA THR A 54 5.15 6.81 7.65
C THR A 54 3.93 7.60 8.12
N ARG A 55 3.01 7.93 7.20
CA ARG A 55 1.75 8.61 7.52
C ARG A 55 0.90 7.80 8.49
N ALA A 56 0.77 6.50 8.25
CA ALA A 56 0.03 5.60 9.13
C ALA A 56 0.67 5.51 10.52
N ARG A 57 1.99 5.29 10.59
CA ARG A 57 2.75 5.24 11.86
C ARG A 57 2.57 6.51 12.69
N ASP A 58 2.62 7.67 12.05
CA ASP A 58 2.52 8.98 12.71
C ASP A 58 1.07 9.38 13.04
N GLY A 59 0.12 8.45 12.88
CA GLY A 59 -1.31 8.67 13.14
C GLY A 59 -1.93 9.75 12.26
N LYS A 60 -1.35 10.00 11.08
CA LYS A 60 -1.86 11.00 10.16
C LYS A 60 -2.92 10.39 9.26
N LYS A 61 -4.04 11.10 9.13
CA LYS A 61 -5.13 10.73 8.24
C LYS A 61 -4.65 10.59 6.79
N ILE A 62 -4.92 9.46 6.17
CA ILE A 62 -4.68 9.19 4.75
C ILE A 62 -6.04 9.25 4.04
N LYS A 63 -6.15 10.13 3.04
CA LYS A 63 -7.38 10.32 2.26
C LYS A 63 -7.20 9.75 0.87
N LEU A 64 -8.15 8.94 0.44
CA LEU A 64 -8.16 8.25 -0.83
C LEU A 64 -9.40 8.60 -1.63
N GLN A 65 -9.30 8.46 -2.94
CA GLN A 65 -10.43 8.39 -3.85
C GLN A 65 -10.44 6.99 -4.45
N VAL A 66 -11.51 6.24 -4.20
CA VAL A 66 -11.59 4.81 -4.45
C VAL A 66 -12.66 4.52 -5.49
N ARG A 67 -12.38 3.59 -6.40
CA ARG A 67 -13.34 3.03 -7.34
C ARG A 67 -13.28 1.51 -7.26
N ALA A 68 -14.40 0.86 -7.56
CA ALA A 68 -14.37 -0.57 -7.84
C ALA A 68 -13.44 -0.83 -9.04
N TYR A 69 -12.67 -1.91 -8.98
CA TYR A 69 -11.82 -2.29 -10.09
C TYR A 69 -12.70 -2.72 -11.27
N ASP A 70 -12.52 -2.01 -12.35
CA ASP A 70 -13.29 -2.22 -13.57
C ASP A 70 -12.64 -3.31 -14.43
N ARG A 71 -13.41 -4.37 -14.68
CA ARG A 71 -13.01 -5.50 -15.52
C ARG A 71 -13.26 -5.24 -17.01
N ALA A 72 -14.12 -4.27 -17.34
CA ALA A 72 -14.67 -4.02 -18.67
C ALA A 72 -13.98 -2.88 -19.46
N LYS A 73 -13.01 -2.17 -18.86
CA LYS A 73 -12.25 -1.05 -19.48
C LYS A 73 -13.12 0.15 -19.85
N GLU A 74 -13.99 0.56 -18.95
CA GLU A 74 -14.68 1.83 -18.98
C GLU A 74 -13.69 3.01 -19.01
N ILE A 75 -14.09 4.06 -19.73
CA ILE A 75 -13.27 5.27 -19.95
C ILE A 75 -13.56 6.33 -18.88
N GLN A 76 -14.70 6.24 -18.20
CA GLN A 76 -15.10 7.18 -17.15
C GLN A 76 -15.33 6.44 -15.85
N HIS A 77 -14.65 6.89 -14.79
CA HIS A 77 -14.76 6.30 -13.47
C HIS A 77 -15.42 7.27 -12.49
N THR A 78 -16.30 6.71 -11.65
CA THR A 78 -16.84 7.41 -10.48
C THR A 78 -16.04 7.00 -9.26
N TYR A 79 -15.64 8.00 -8.46
CA TYR A 79 -14.86 7.80 -7.26
C TYR A 79 -15.69 8.10 -6.00
N VAL A 80 -15.41 7.35 -4.95
CA VAL A 80 -15.94 7.57 -3.61
C VAL A 80 -14.78 7.91 -2.68
N ALA A 81 -14.98 8.92 -1.84
CA ALA A 81 -14.00 9.29 -0.84
C ALA A 81 -13.87 8.19 0.22
N LEU A 82 -12.64 7.83 0.56
CA LEU A 82 -12.32 6.92 1.65
C LEU A 82 -11.22 7.54 2.50
N GLU A 83 -11.26 7.33 3.81
CA GLU A 83 -10.16 7.71 4.67
C GLU A 83 -9.84 6.61 5.68
N PHE A 84 -8.57 6.57 6.08
CA PHE A 84 -8.15 5.82 7.24
C PHE A 84 -7.11 6.61 8.04
N GLU A 85 -7.09 6.36 9.34
CA GLU A 85 -6.20 7.00 10.29
C GLU A 85 -5.87 5.96 11.34
N ALA A 86 -4.60 5.59 11.43
CA ALA A 86 -4.16 4.54 12.32
C ALA A 86 -3.87 5.13 13.70
N LYS A 87 -4.68 4.80 14.72
CA LYS A 87 -4.35 5.14 16.11
C LYS A 87 -3.33 4.17 16.70
N SER A 88 -3.21 3.01 16.07
CA SER A 88 -2.31 1.91 16.41
C SER A 88 -1.71 1.35 15.12
N CYS A 89 -0.38 1.24 15.11
CA CYS A 89 0.38 0.80 13.94
C CYS A 89 1.41 -0.25 14.36
N ARG A 90 1.43 -1.40 13.66
CA ARG A 90 2.41 -2.47 13.88
C ARG A 90 3.28 -2.71 12.65
N ASN A 91 4.53 -3.09 12.92
CA ASN A 91 5.50 -3.51 11.91
C ASN A 91 6.27 -4.73 12.41
N ASP A 92 5.77 -5.90 12.06
CA ASP A 92 6.29 -7.23 12.39
C ASP A 92 5.89 -8.22 11.29
N GLY A 93 6.34 -9.47 11.36
CA GLY A 93 6.16 -10.45 10.29
C GLY A 93 7.33 -10.44 9.31
N LEU A 94 8.40 -11.17 9.65
CA LEU A 94 9.63 -11.24 8.86
C LEU A 94 9.54 -12.26 7.71
N ASN A 95 8.64 -13.23 7.82
CA ASN A 95 8.42 -14.31 6.86
C ASN A 95 6.91 -14.61 6.75
N ALA A 96 6.55 -15.51 5.82
CA ALA A 96 5.15 -15.85 5.55
C ALA A 96 4.42 -16.47 6.76
N GLU A 97 5.09 -17.30 7.56
CA GLU A 97 4.49 -17.94 8.74
C GLU A 97 4.16 -16.91 9.83
N GLU A 98 5.07 -15.97 10.07
CA GLU A 98 4.83 -14.87 11.00
C GLU A 98 3.73 -13.93 10.49
N CYS A 99 3.70 -13.61 9.19
CA CYS A 99 2.63 -12.81 8.60
C CYS A 99 1.25 -13.48 8.78
N ASP A 100 1.16 -14.80 8.60
CA ASP A 100 -0.06 -15.57 8.86
C ASP A 100 -0.52 -15.44 10.32
N ALA A 101 0.41 -15.52 11.27
CA ALA A 101 0.12 -15.40 12.69
C ALA A 101 -0.36 -13.98 13.03
N VAL A 102 0.31 -12.95 12.52
CA VAL A 102 -0.08 -11.56 12.77
C VAL A 102 -1.43 -11.24 12.14
N MET A 103 -1.71 -11.66 10.90
CA MET A 103 -3.02 -11.47 10.25
C MET A 103 -4.18 -12.04 11.08
N LYS A 104 -4.01 -13.25 11.63
CA LYS A 104 -4.98 -13.86 12.54
C LYS A 104 -5.14 -13.03 13.82
N GLN A 105 -4.04 -12.56 14.40
CA GLN A 105 -4.11 -11.67 15.56
C GLN A 105 -4.85 -10.37 15.24
N LEU A 106 -4.58 -9.75 14.09
CA LEU A 106 -5.20 -8.50 13.65
C LEU A 106 -6.72 -8.59 13.60
N SER A 107 -7.26 -9.73 13.13
CA SER A 107 -8.70 -10.00 13.05
C SER A 107 -9.46 -9.85 14.38
N SER A 108 -8.76 -10.01 15.50
CA SER A 108 -9.31 -9.90 16.86
C SER A 108 -8.73 -8.73 17.65
N SER A 109 -7.81 -7.96 17.05
CA SER A 109 -7.10 -6.87 17.72
C SER A 109 -7.78 -5.50 17.54
N SER A 110 -7.36 -4.55 18.37
CA SER A 110 -7.64 -3.11 18.20
C SER A 110 -6.61 -2.41 17.29
N ASP A 111 -5.71 -3.13 16.64
CA ASP A 111 -4.71 -2.54 15.73
C ASP A 111 -5.40 -1.98 14.47
N ASP A 112 -5.10 -0.75 14.09
CA ASP A 112 -5.74 -0.06 12.97
C ASP A 112 -4.95 -0.22 11.67
N TYR A 113 -3.62 -0.38 11.76
CA TYR A 113 -2.73 -0.55 10.63
C TYR A 113 -1.60 -1.54 10.93
N TRP A 114 -1.27 -2.36 9.94
CA TRP A 114 -0.14 -3.27 10.00
C TRP A 114 0.54 -3.37 8.64
N TYR A 115 1.85 -3.57 8.66
CA TYR A 115 2.63 -3.86 7.46
C TYR A 115 3.82 -4.77 7.80
N PRO A 116 4.19 -5.71 6.91
CA PRO A 116 5.20 -6.70 7.20
C PRO A 116 6.59 -6.06 7.30
N SER A 117 7.47 -6.68 8.10
CA SER A 117 8.86 -6.22 8.28
C SER A 117 9.72 -6.42 7.02
N SER A 118 9.31 -7.31 6.14
CA SER A 118 9.96 -7.62 4.86
C SER A 118 8.90 -7.80 3.77
N ARG A 119 9.31 -7.90 2.51
CA ARG A 119 8.43 -8.23 1.36
C ARG A 119 8.02 -9.71 1.34
N SER A 120 7.46 -10.19 2.45
CA SER A 120 7.03 -11.59 2.64
C SER A 120 5.69 -11.91 2.00
N LEU A 121 4.89 -10.90 1.68
CA LEU A 121 3.59 -11.05 1.04
C LEU A 121 3.65 -10.43 -0.35
N ALA A 122 3.43 -11.22 -1.39
CA ALA A 122 3.60 -10.78 -2.77
C ALA A 122 2.52 -9.79 -3.26
N THR A 123 1.38 -9.68 -2.56
CA THR A 123 0.19 -8.94 -3.01
C THR A 123 -0.36 -7.99 -1.95
N ILE A 124 0.19 -8.01 -0.74
CA ILE A 124 -0.33 -7.23 0.38
C ILE A 124 0.85 -6.56 1.08
N ASP A 125 0.99 -5.26 0.87
CA ASP A 125 2.03 -4.46 1.49
C ASP A 125 1.57 -3.92 2.85
N CYS A 126 0.27 -3.80 3.07
CA CYS A 126 -0.28 -3.48 4.39
C CYS A 126 -1.74 -3.88 4.55
N VAL A 127 -2.20 -3.84 5.80
CA VAL A 127 -3.60 -3.99 6.18
C VAL A 127 -4.03 -2.78 6.98
N ALA A 128 -5.18 -2.21 6.63
CA ALA A 128 -5.73 -1.04 7.29
C ALA A 128 -7.22 -1.21 7.60
N LYS A 129 -7.67 -0.76 8.78
CA LYS A 129 -9.09 -0.56 9.06
C LYS A 129 -9.56 0.71 8.36
N LEU A 130 -10.58 0.56 7.53
CA LEU A 130 -11.08 1.62 6.66
C LEU A 130 -12.32 2.28 7.29
N ARG A 131 -12.46 3.59 7.10
CA ARG A 131 -13.70 4.30 7.39
C ARG A 131 -14.41 4.60 6.09
N MET A 132 -15.44 3.80 5.81
CA MET A 132 -16.30 3.95 4.64
C MET A 132 -17.70 4.37 5.09
N GLU A 133 -18.32 5.28 4.36
CA GLU A 133 -19.70 5.69 4.64
C GLU A 133 -20.63 4.47 4.54
N GLY A 134 -21.44 4.24 5.59
CA GLY A 134 -22.39 3.12 5.64
C GLY A 134 -21.77 1.73 5.94
N GLN A 135 -20.44 1.60 6.02
CA GLN A 135 -19.78 0.34 6.38
C GLN A 135 -18.87 0.51 7.61
N SER A 136 -19.34 0.03 8.76
CA SER A 136 -18.50 -0.09 9.96
C SER A 136 -17.57 -1.30 9.84
N ASN A 137 -16.27 -1.10 10.10
CA ASN A 137 -15.23 -2.15 10.21
C ASN A 137 -14.79 -2.82 8.90
N ALA A 138 -14.80 -2.09 7.78
CA ALA A 138 -14.14 -2.55 6.56
C ALA A 138 -12.61 -2.65 6.76
N VAL A 139 -11.98 -3.63 6.10
CA VAL A 139 -10.54 -3.90 6.16
C VAL A 139 -9.97 -3.89 4.76
N GLY A 140 -8.98 -3.03 4.52
CA GLY A 140 -8.23 -2.99 3.27
C GLY A 140 -7.05 -3.94 3.35
N LEU A 141 -6.98 -4.89 2.44
CA LEU A 141 -5.76 -5.61 2.07
C LEU A 141 -5.11 -4.81 0.95
N ILE A 142 -4.14 -3.98 1.30
CA ILE A 142 -3.65 -2.92 0.43
C ILE A 142 -2.34 -3.34 -0.21
N GLN A 143 -2.27 -3.14 -1.52
CA GLN A 143 -1.05 -3.17 -2.30
C GLN A 143 -0.67 -1.75 -2.67
N ILE A 144 0.55 -1.33 -2.35
CA ILE A 144 1.05 0.01 -2.64
C ILE A 144 1.96 -0.08 -3.86
N THR A 145 1.63 0.63 -4.93
CA THR A 145 2.41 0.56 -6.17
C THR A 145 2.34 1.86 -6.96
N LYS A 146 3.42 2.25 -7.64
CA LYS A 146 3.36 3.30 -8.67
C LYS A 146 2.90 2.76 -10.03
N SER A 147 2.91 1.43 -10.22
CA SER A 147 2.63 0.81 -11.50
C SER A 147 1.15 0.82 -11.78
N ASP A 148 0.77 1.20 -12.99
CA ASP A 148 -0.58 1.01 -13.51
C ASP A 148 -0.83 -0.47 -13.87
N HIS A 149 0.19 -1.26 -14.16
CA HIS A 149 0.04 -2.69 -14.47
C HIS A 149 0.52 -3.57 -13.32
N HIS A 150 -0.35 -4.45 -12.81
CA HIS A 150 -0.01 -5.29 -11.66
C HIS A 150 -0.52 -6.73 -11.72
N LYS A 151 0.17 -7.66 -11.04
CA LYS A 151 -0.25 -9.05 -10.89
C LYS A 151 -0.56 -9.34 -9.43
N ILE A 152 -1.68 -10.00 -9.17
CA ILE A 152 -2.05 -10.43 -7.82
C ILE A 152 -1.97 -11.94 -7.68
N ASP A 153 -1.54 -12.41 -6.53
CA ASP A 153 -1.73 -13.81 -6.11
C ASP A 153 -3.14 -13.94 -5.52
N SER A 154 -4.10 -14.31 -6.37
CA SER A 154 -5.51 -14.47 -5.97
C SER A 154 -5.69 -15.50 -4.86
N LYS A 155 -4.89 -16.57 -4.83
CA LYS A 155 -5.00 -17.61 -3.79
C LYS A 155 -4.54 -17.08 -2.44
N ALA A 156 -3.43 -16.36 -2.42
CA ALA A 156 -2.96 -15.69 -1.20
C ALA A 156 -3.95 -14.62 -0.76
N LEU A 157 -4.47 -13.82 -1.69
CA LEU A 157 -5.46 -12.79 -1.40
C LEU A 157 -6.72 -13.39 -0.75
N ASP A 158 -7.31 -14.44 -1.33
CA ASP A 158 -8.50 -15.10 -0.78
C ASP A 158 -8.22 -15.74 0.58
N LYS A 159 -7.02 -16.31 0.78
CA LYS A 159 -6.59 -16.85 2.07
C LYS A 159 -6.65 -15.77 3.17
N TYR A 160 -6.10 -14.57 2.91
CA TYR A 160 -6.10 -13.48 3.88
C TYR A 160 -7.47 -12.80 3.99
N ALA A 161 -8.23 -12.70 2.90
CA ALA A 161 -9.58 -12.15 2.91
C ALA A 161 -10.51 -12.95 3.83
N LYS A 162 -10.37 -14.29 3.87
CA LYS A 162 -11.14 -15.20 4.74
C LYS A 162 -10.92 -14.97 6.24
N ILE A 163 -9.82 -14.31 6.62
CA ILE A 163 -9.57 -13.93 8.02
C ILE A 163 -10.51 -12.80 8.47
N PHE A 164 -11.04 -12.01 7.53
CA PHE A 164 -11.94 -10.88 7.77
C PHE A 164 -13.27 -11.06 7.01
N PRO A 165 -14.08 -12.06 7.35
CA PRO A 165 -15.24 -12.47 6.55
C PRO A 165 -16.26 -11.33 6.39
N GLY A 166 -16.61 -11.01 5.14
CA GLY A 166 -17.57 -9.96 4.80
C GLY A 166 -17.10 -8.53 5.06
N ARG A 167 -15.82 -8.34 5.38
CA ARG A 167 -15.24 -7.03 5.74
C ARG A 167 -14.01 -6.66 4.91
N SER A 168 -13.32 -7.65 4.36
CA SER A 168 -12.11 -7.44 3.56
C SER A 168 -12.41 -6.97 2.15
N ARG A 169 -11.50 -6.16 1.62
CA ARG A 169 -11.41 -5.77 0.22
C ARG A 169 -9.95 -5.59 -0.16
N TYR A 170 -9.60 -5.95 -1.38
CA TYR A 170 -8.31 -5.63 -1.95
C TYR A 170 -8.32 -4.19 -2.46
N ILE A 171 -7.26 -3.44 -2.20
CA ILE A 171 -7.09 -2.09 -2.72
C ILE A 171 -5.70 -1.98 -3.34
N ALA A 172 -5.65 -1.75 -4.66
CA ALA A 172 -4.44 -1.23 -5.29
C ALA A 172 -4.36 0.27 -5.03
N LEU A 173 -3.42 0.70 -4.18
CA LEU A 173 -3.16 2.09 -3.84
C LEU A 173 -2.06 2.64 -4.73
N VAL A 174 -2.41 3.63 -5.56
CA VAL A 174 -1.54 4.28 -6.55
C VAL A 174 -1.32 5.76 -6.22
N PRO A 175 -0.26 6.40 -6.75
CA PRO A 175 0.14 7.76 -6.37
C PRO A 175 -0.85 8.85 -6.79
N ASP A 176 -1.55 8.69 -7.92
CA ASP A 176 -2.36 9.73 -8.51
C ASP A 176 -3.53 9.18 -9.34
N LYS A 177 -4.41 10.10 -9.77
CA LYS A 177 -5.61 9.78 -10.54
C LYS A 177 -5.28 9.19 -11.91
N GLU A 178 -4.25 9.68 -12.59
CA GLU A 178 -3.87 9.21 -13.93
C GLU A 178 -3.48 7.72 -13.88
N THR A 179 -2.59 7.36 -12.95
CA THR A 179 -2.23 5.96 -12.69
C THR A 179 -3.46 5.13 -12.31
N CYS A 180 -4.38 5.72 -11.55
CA CYS A 180 -5.61 5.04 -11.11
C CYS A 180 -6.59 4.77 -12.25
N ASP A 181 -6.75 5.71 -13.19
CA ASP A 181 -7.60 5.54 -14.37
C ASP A 181 -7.02 4.45 -15.30
N GLU A 182 -5.69 4.46 -15.45
CA GLU A 182 -4.97 3.52 -16.32
C GLU A 182 -4.75 2.14 -15.68
N PHE A 183 -4.96 1.99 -14.36
CA PHE A 183 -4.62 0.77 -13.63
C PHE A 183 -5.28 -0.50 -14.19
N ARG A 184 -4.49 -1.54 -14.46
CA ARG A 184 -4.91 -2.86 -14.95
C ARG A 184 -4.25 -4.00 -14.17
N LEU A 185 -5.07 -4.99 -13.83
CA LEU A 185 -4.60 -6.28 -13.33
C LEU A 185 -4.26 -7.23 -14.49
N SER A 186 -3.31 -8.11 -14.25
CA SER A 186 -2.95 -9.23 -15.12
C SER A 186 -3.04 -10.54 -14.33
N PRO A 187 -4.02 -11.41 -14.61
CA PRO A 187 -5.07 -11.27 -15.62
C PRO A 187 -6.07 -10.15 -15.29
N ALA A 188 -6.78 -9.64 -16.31
CA ALA A 188 -7.76 -8.56 -16.16
C ALA A 188 -8.96 -8.96 -15.30
N ASP A 189 -9.30 -10.26 -15.28
CA ASP A 189 -10.25 -10.84 -14.34
C ASP A 189 -9.53 -11.92 -13.51
N PRO A 190 -8.89 -11.53 -12.40
CA PRO A 190 -8.24 -12.50 -11.52
C PRO A 190 -9.29 -13.30 -10.75
N PRO A 191 -9.09 -14.63 -10.60
CA PRO A 191 -10.05 -15.51 -9.95
C PRO A 191 -9.96 -15.37 -8.43
N THR A 192 -10.51 -14.28 -7.89
CA THR A 192 -10.59 -13.98 -6.46
C THR A 192 -12.02 -13.65 -6.07
N GLU A 193 -12.38 -14.05 -4.85
CA GLU A 193 -13.69 -13.77 -4.25
C GLU A 193 -13.70 -12.42 -3.51
N ALA A 194 -12.53 -11.87 -3.21
CA ALA A 194 -12.41 -10.58 -2.55
C ALA A 194 -12.87 -9.44 -3.49
N PRO A 195 -13.66 -8.47 -3.01
CA PRO A 195 -13.90 -7.24 -3.74
C PRO A 195 -12.58 -6.56 -4.11
N LEU A 196 -12.45 -6.16 -5.37
CA LEU A 196 -11.28 -5.50 -5.91
C LEU A 196 -11.58 -4.02 -6.09
N ASP A 197 -10.75 -3.17 -5.51
CA ASP A 197 -10.81 -1.72 -5.67
C ASP A 197 -9.45 -1.17 -6.12
N VAL A 198 -9.49 0.00 -6.75
CA VAL A 198 -8.30 0.82 -7.05
C VAL A 198 -8.51 2.17 -6.41
N ALA A 199 -7.46 2.70 -5.78
CA ALA A 199 -7.50 3.96 -5.07
C ALA A 199 -6.29 4.81 -5.40
N TYR A 200 -6.48 6.12 -5.54
CA TYR A 200 -5.36 7.06 -5.48
C TYR A 200 -5.39 7.87 -4.19
N ILE A 201 -4.20 8.20 -3.71
CA ILE A 201 -4.03 9.02 -2.51
C ILE A 201 -4.19 10.51 -2.86
N THR A 202 -4.85 11.27 -1.98
CA THR A 202 -5.06 12.72 -2.16
C THR A 202 -4.29 13.57 -1.14
N THR A 203 -3.68 12.92 -0.15
CA THR A 203 -2.81 13.60 0.82
C THR A 203 -1.36 13.73 0.35
N TRP A 204 -1.02 13.01 -0.72
CA TRP A 204 0.27 13.02 -1.36
C TRP A 204 0.31 14.20 -2.34
N ASN A 205 1.07 15.23 -2.00
CA ASN A 205 1.17 16.45 -2.78
C ASN A 205 2.53 16.46 -3.48
N LEU A 206 2.51 16.33 -4.81
CA LEU A 206 3.69 16.26 -5.67
C LEU A 206 3.78 17.38 -6.69
#